data_AF-A0A544VQ77-F1
#
_entry.id   AF-A0A544VQ77-F1
#
_cell.length_a   1.000
_cell.length_b   1.000
_cell.length_c   1.000
_cell.angle_alpha   90.00
_cell.angle_beta   90.00
_cell.angle_gamma   90.00
#
_symmetry.space_group_name_H-M   'P 1'
#
loop_
_entity.id
_entity.type
_entity.pdbx_description
1 polymer ?
#
loop_
_entity_poly.entity_id
_entity_poly.type
_entity_poly.pdbx_seq_one_letter_code
_entity_poly.pdbx_strand_id
1 'polypeptide(L)'
;MLTDTLDLEELEATAARCELYVTYFDEASEPILMTTTKMTSSRAQSLTYQQTMQLQDTESSVYFTFENVGQSGMFGIAFPTPDPTIAVKASLPQTFLDTTAKQSERLRQR
;
A
#
# COMPACT_ATOMS: atom_id res chain seq x y z
N MET A 1 -2.69 4.46 -14.21
CA MET A 1 -1.40 4.36 -14.92
C MET A 1 -0.95 5.77 -15.20
N LEU A 2 0.28 6.07 -14.84
CA LEU A 2 0.89 7.37 -15.08
C LEU A 2 1.66 7.30 -16.40
N THR A 3 1.67 8.39 -17.14
CA THR A 3 2.39 8.49 -18.41
C THR A 3 3.91 8.45 -18.23
N ASP A 4 4.37 8.79 -17.02
CA ASP A 4 5.78 8.87 -16.65
C ASP A 4 6.13 7.82 -15.59
N THR A 5 7.43 7.50 -15.49
CA THR A 5 7.97 6.61 -14.45
C THR A 5 7.92 7.26 -13.07
N LEU A 6 7.70 6.44 -12.05
CA LEU A 6 7.84 6.80 -10.64
C LEU A 6 9.31 6.90 -10.23
N ASP A 7 9.62 7.85 -9.35
CA ASP A 7 10.86 7.85 -8.58
C ASP A 7 10.73 6.85 -7.42
N LEU A 8 11.14 5.60 -7.68
CA LEU A 8 11.04 4.53 -6.68
C LEU A 8 12.02 4.75 -5.51
N GLU A 9 13.13 5.45 -5.73
CA GLU A 9 14.10 5.73 -4.67
C GLU A 9 13.54 6.77 -3.70
N GLU A 10 12.95 7.85 -4.21
CA GLU A 10 12.28 8.85 -3.38
C GLU A 10 11.09 8.27 -2.61
N LEU A 11 10.32 7.39 -3.26
CA LEU A 11 9.20 6.68 -2.63
C LEU A 11 9.70 5.76 -1.49
N GLU A 12 10.77 5.01 -1.72
CA GLU A 12 11.35 4.14 -0.68
C GLU A 12 11.92 4.95 0.47
N ALA A 13 12.64 6.04 0.19
CA ALA A 13 13.15 6.94 1.21
C ALA A 13 12.02 7.57 2.04
N THR A 14 10.90 7.91 1.40
CA THR A 14 9.72 8.44 2.07
C THR A 14 9.05 7.39 2.95
N ALA A 15 8.90 6.16 2.46
CA ALA A 15 8.35 5.06 3.25
C ALA A 15 9.22 4.76 4.48
N ALA A 16 10.55 4.81 4.35
CA ALA A 16 11.46 4.65 5.47
C ALA A 16 11.32 5.76 6.52
N ARG A 17 11.16 7.03 6.10
CA ARG A 17 10.87 8.14 7.05
C ARG A 17 9.54 7.97 7.76
N CYS A 18 8.57 7.34 7.11
CA CYS A 18 7.22 7.09 7.63
C CYS A 18 7.04 5.67 8.18
N GLU A 19 8.13 4.95 8.51
CA GLU A 19 8.07 3.60 9.08
C GLU A 19 7.29 3.58 10.40
N LEU A 20 7.43 4.63 11.20
CA LEU A 20 6.70 4.83 12.45
C LEU A 20 6.44 6.32 12.66
N TYR A 21 5.18 6.69 12.83
CA TYR A 21 4.79 8.05 13.18
C TYR A 21 3.47 8.06 13.96
N VAL A 22 3.14 9.21 14.53
CA VAL A 22 1.90 9.42 15.28
C VAL A 22 1.08 10.51 14.61
N THR A 23 -0.23 10.31 14.55
CA THR A 23 -1.19 11.31 14.09
C THR A 23 -2.24 11.57 15.17
N TYR A 24 -2.99 12.67 15.01
CA TYR A 24 -4.03 13.11 15.93
C TYR A 24 -5.22 13.60 15.11
N PHE A 25 -6.46 13.38 15.59
CA PHE A 25 -7.64 13.99 14.96
C PHE A 25 -7.75 15.48 15.30
N ASP A 26 -7.43 15.83 16.54
CA ASP A 26 -7.33 17.19 17.06
C ASP A 26 -6.29 17.29 18.20
N GLU A 27 -6.05 18.49 18.72
CA GLU A 27 -5.05 18.75 19.77
C GLU A 27 -5.33 18.03 21.10
N ALA A 28 -6.58 17.64 21.37
CA ALA A 28 -6.99 16.98 22.61
C ALA A 28 -7.09 15.45 22.47
N SER A 29 -6.87 14.93 21.27
CA SER A 29 -7.04 13.52 20.95
C SER A 29 -5.89 12.67 21.48
N GLU A 30 -6.21 11.43 21.84
CA GLU A 30 -5.20 10.39 22.05
C GLU A 30 -4.41 10.15 20.73
N PRO A 31 -3.10 9.81 20.84
CA PRO A 31 -2.27 9.56 19.67
C PRO A 31 -2.72 8.31 18.91
N ILE A 32 -2.72 8.42 17.58
CA ILE A 32 -2.97 7.30 16.66
C ILE A 32 -1.64 6.85 16.10
N LEU A 33 -1.23 5.62 16.45
CA LEU A 33 0.03 5.07 15.98
C LEU A 33 -0.13 4.62 14.52
N MET A 34 0.80 5.05 13.68
CA MET A 34 0.89 4.66 12.28
C MET A 34 2.21 3.94 12.04
N THR A 35 2.15 2.74 11.46
CA THR A 35 3.34 2.01 10.99
C THR A 35 3.29 1.80 9.49
N THR A 36 4.44 1.85 8.83
CA THR A 36 4.58 1.53 7.40
C THR A 36 5.61 0.42 7.22
N THR A 37 5.15 -0.78 6.91
CA THR A 37 5.99 -1.98 6.80
C THR A 37 6.20 -2.35 5.33
N LYS A 38 7.46 -2.47 4.91
CA LYS A 38 7.80 -2.98 3.58
C LYS A 38 7.43 -4.47 3.49
N MET A 39 6.69 -4.82 2.45
CA MET A 39 6.27 -6.20 2.18
C MET A 39 7.23 -6.87 1.19
N THR A 40 7.49 -8.16 1.38
CA THR A 40 8.26 -8.95 0.42
C THR A 40 7.50 -9.03 -0.90
N SER A 41 8.17 -8.65 -2.00
CA SER A 41 7.67 -8.87 -3.36
C SER A 41 8.69 -9.66 -4.16
N SER A 42 8.21 -10.58 -4.98
CA SER A 42 9.04 -11.33 -5.93
C SER A 42 9.42 -10.53 -7.18
N ARG A 43 8.89 -9.31 -7.33
CA ARG A 43 9.10 -8.46 -8.51
C ARG A 43 10.21 -7.45 -8.24
N ALA A 44 11.28 -7.52 -9.03
CA ALA A 44 12.54 -6.78 -8.82
C ALA A 44 12.42 -5.24 -8.84
N GLN A 45 11.33 -4.68 -9.37
CA GLN A 45 11.12 -3.23 -9.48
C GLN A 45 9.75 -2.79 -8.92
N SER A 46 9.22 -3.53 -7.94
CA SER A 46 8.00 -3.13 -7.23
C SER A 46 8.28 -2.89 -5.76
N LEU A 47 7.81 -1.76 -5.26
CA LEU A 47 7.71 -1.48 -3.83
C LEU A 47 6.29 -1.80 -3.38
N THR A 48 6.16 -2.51 -2.27
CA THR A 48 4.86 -2.84 -1.69
C THR A 48 4.93 -2.60 -0.20
N TYR A 49 3.92 -1.93 0.34
CA TYR A 49 3.88 -1.53 1.74
C TYR A 49 2.51 -1.85 2.35
N GLN A 50 2.53 -2.26 3.61
CA GLN A 50 1.37 -2.27 4.48
C GLN A 50 1.49 -1.06 5.41
N GLN A 51 0.46 -0.22 5.47
CA GLN A 51 0.37 0.82 6.48
C GLN A 51 -0.73 0.47 7.47
N THR A 52 -0.37 0.37 8.75
CA THR A 52 -1.29 0.01 9.83
C THR A 52 -1.56 1.24 10.68
N MET A 53 -2.84 1.56 10.83
CA MET A 53 -3.35 2.49 11.81
C MET A 53 -3.79 1.70 13.04
N GLN A 54 -3.25 2.05 14.21
CA GLN A 54 -3.71 1.54 15.49
C GLN A 54 -4.47 2.64 16.22
N LEU A 55 -5.78 2.47 16.33
CA LEU A 55 -6.68 3.33 17.06
C LEU A 55 -7.22 2.55 18.26
N GLN A 56 -6.71 2.86 19.46
CA GLN A 56 -7.00 2.10 20.68
C GLN A 56 -6.65 0.61 20.48
N ASP A 57 -7.61 -0.29 20.73
CA ASP A 57 -7.44 -1.75 20.56
C ASP A 57 -7.78 -2.23 19.14
N THR A 58 -8.03 -1.32 18.20
CA THR A 58 -8.38 -1.65 16.82
C THR A 58 -7.24 -1.32 15.87
N GLU A 59 -6.85 -2.31 15.07
CA GLU A 59 -5.93 -2.12 13.95
C GLU A 59 -6.69 -2.13 12.62
N SER A 60 -6.30 -1.23 11.73
CA SER A 60 -6.76 -1.23 10.34
C SER A 60 -5.58 -1.02 9.42
N SER A 61 -5.46 -1.87 8.40
CA SER A 61 -4.34 -1.85 7.47
C SER A 61 -4.78 -1.53 6.06
N VAL A 62 -4.03 -0.64 5.39
CA VAL A 62 -4.14 -0.38 3.96
C VAL A 62 -2.86 -0.84 3.25
N TYR A 63 -2.97 -1.14 1.96
CA TYR A 63 -1.86 -1.71 1.20
C TYR A 63 -1.58 -0.89 -0.04
N PHE A 64 -0.30 -0.61 -0.30
CA PHE A 64 0.16 0.16 -1.45
C PHE A 64 1.10 -0.68 -2.30
N THR A 65 1.08 -0.47 -3.61
CA THR A 65 2.12 -0.97 -4.51
C THR A 65 2.51 0.12 -5.50
N PHE A 66 3.81 0.22 -5.75
CA PHE A 66 4.43 1.14 -6.70
C PHE A 66 5.34 0.31 -7.60
N GLU A 67 5.21 0.47 -8.91
CA GLU A 67 5.99 -0.28 -9.87
C GLU A 67 6.12 0.51 -11.17
N ASN A 68 7.30 0.49 -11.79
CA ASN A 68 7.47 0.98 -13.15
C ASN A 68 7.31 -0.17 -14.14
N VAL A 69 6.48 0.03 -15.17
CA VAL A 69 6.26 -0.91 -16.27
C VAL A 69 6.61 -0.21 -17.58
N GLY A 70 7.74 -0.58 -18.17
CA GLY A 70 8.28 0.14 -19.32
C GLY A 70 8.60 1.59 -18.96
N GLN A 71 7.99 2.54 -19.66
CA GLN A 71 8.13 3.98 -19.39
C GLN A 71 7.00 4.56 -18.53
N SER A 72 6.13 3.70 -17.98
CA SER A 72 4.93 4.15 -17.27
C SER A 72 4.94 3.69 -15.81
N GLY A 73 4.54 4.60 -14.93
CA GLY A 73 4.33 4.32 -13.51
C GLY A 73 2.99 3.64 -13.25
N MET A 74 3.01 2.63 -12.39
CA MET A 74 1.82 1.99 -11.83
C MET A 74 1.80 2.20 -10.31
N PHE A 75 0.65 2.69 -9.84
CA PHE A 75 0.33 2.80 -8.42
C PHE A 75 -0.97 2.03 -8.17
N GLY A 76 -1.02 1.29 -7.07
CA GLY A 76 -2.21 0.61 -6.58
C GLY A 76 -2.39 0.79 -5.09
N ILE A 77 -3.63 0.84 -4.65
CA ILE A 77 -4.02 0.94 -3.25
C ILE A 77 -5.22 0.04 -2.96
N ALA A 78 -5.24 -0.58 -1.78
CA ALA A 78 -6.38 -1.36 -1.31
C ALA A 78 -6.73 -1.04 0.15
N PHE A 79 -8.02 -0.94 0.40
CA PHE A 79 -8.62 -0.68 1.72
C PHE A 79 -9.44 -1.90 2.17
N PRO A 80 -9.47 -2.20 3.47
CA PRO A 80 -10.32 -3.25 4.01
C PRO A 80 -11.80 -2.86 3.86
N THR A 81 -12.68 -3.87 3.85
CA THR A 81 -14.12 -3.62 3.83
C THR A 81 -14.54 -2.89 5.11
N PRO A 82 -15.21 -1.73 5.03
CA PRO A 82 -15.55 -0.94 6.22
C PRO A 82 -16.52 -1.66 7.18
N ASP A 83 -17.42 -2.47 6.62
CA ASP A 83 -18.42 -3.23 7.37
C ASP A 83 -18.06 -4.72 7.37
N PRO A 84 -17.65 -5.30 8.51
CA PRO A 84 -17.24 -6.70 8.61
C PRO A 84 -18.40 -7.68 8.46
N THR A 85 -19.66 -7.22 8.49
CA THR A 85 -20.84 -8.05 8.28
C THR A 85 -21.08 -8.37 6.81
N ILE A 86 -20.45 -7.63 5.90
CA ILE A 86 -20.53 -7.87 4.46
C ILE A 86 -19.59 -9.01 4.09
N ALA A 87 -20.16 -10.09 3.54
CA ALA A 87 -19.38 -11.22 3.05
C ALA A 87 -18.43 -10.79 1.92
N VAL A 88 -17.13 -10.88 2.18
CA VAL A 88 -16.09 -10.57 1.20
C VAL A 88 -15.84 -11.75 0.26
N LYS A 89 -15.61 -11.46 -1.03
CA LYS A 89 -15.25 -12.47 -2.04
C LYS A 89 -13.74 -12.63 -2.22
N ALA A 90 -12.96 -11.85 -1.48
CA ALA A 90 -11.53 -11.70 -1.62
C ALA A 90 -10.94 -11.24 -0.28
N SER A 91 -9.73 -11.67 0.03
CA SER A 91 -9.00 -11.27 1.22
C SER A 91 -7.79 -10.40 0.89
N LEU A 92 -7.51 -9.44 1.76
CA LEU A 92 -6.27 -8.67 1.77
C LEU A 92 -5.23 -9.35 2.66
N PRO A 93 -3.93 -9.19 2.37
CA PRO A 93 -3.38 -8.48 1.21
C PRO A 93 -3.36 -9.31 -0.07
N GLN A 94 -3.49 -10.64 0.01
CA GLN A 94 -3.10 -11.53 -1.09
C GLN A 94 -3.83 -11.24 -2.42
N THR A 95 -5.13 -10.97 -2.37
CA THR A 95 -5.88 -10.69 -3.62
C THR A 95 -5.40 -9.41 -4.31
N PHE A 96 -5.00 -8.40 -3.53
CA PHE A 96 -4.44 -7.17 -4.06
C PHE A 96 -3.06 -7.41 -4.70
N LEU A 97 -2.19 -8.16 -4.03
CA LEU A 97 -0.87 -8.54 -4.56
C LEU A 97 -1.00 -9.34 -5.87
N ASP A 98 -1.89 -10.34 -5.91
CA ASP A 98 -2.12 -11.16 -7.10
C ASP A 98 -2.70 -10.33 -8.26
N THR A 99 -3.64 -9.45 -7.95
CA THR A 99 -4.30 -8.61 -8.97
C THR A 99 -3.31 -7.62 -9.57
N THR A 100 -2.51 -6.95 -8.73
CA THR A 100 -1.51 -5.97 -9.21
C THR A 100 -0.39 -6.64 -10.00
N ALA A 101 0.04 -7.85 -9.61
CA ALA A 101 0.97 -8.64 -10.40
C ALA A 101 0.41 -8.97 -11.79
N LYS A 102 -0.86 -9.42 -11.87
CA LYS A 102 -1.54 -9.67 -13.15
C LYS A 102 -1.67 -8.40 -14.01
N GLN A 103 -1.96 -7.25 -13.41
CA GLN A 103 -2.04 -5.98 -14.15
C GLN A 103 -0.68 -5.56 -14.70
N SER A 104 0.36 -5.64 -13.87
CA SER A 104 1.74 -5.36 -14.27
C SER A 104 2.17 -6.23 -15.45
N GLU A 105 1.90 -7.53 -15.39
CA GLU A 105 2.22 -8.47 -16.48
C GLU A 105 1.47 -8.13 -17.78
N ARG A 106 0.18 -7.82 -17.70
CA ARG A 106 -0.59 -7.40 -18.88
C ARG A 106 -0.06 -6.11 -19.51
N LEU A 107 0.45 -5.19 -18.70
CA LEU A 107 1.04 -3.94 -19.18
C LEU A 107 2.39 -4.17 -19.87
N ARG A 108 3.18 -5.16 -19.45
CA ARG A 108 4.44 -5.55 -20.14
C ARG A 108 4.21 -6.19 -21.50
N GLN A 109 3.04 -6.81 -21.69
CA GLN A 109 2.67 -7.49 -22.94
C GLN A 109 2.05 -6.56 -23.98
N ARG A 110 1.88 -5.27 -23.66
CA ARG A 110 1.43 -4.24 -24.60
C ARG A 110 2.60 -3.57 -25.29
#